data_AF-A0A4V1BFD0-F1
#
_entry.id   AF-A0A4V1BFD0-F1
#
_cell.length_a   1.000
_cell.length_b   1.000
_cell.length_c   1.000
_cell.angle_alpha   90.00
_cell.angle_beta   90.00
_cell.angle_gamma   90.00
#
_symmetry.space_group_name_H-M   'P 1'
#
loop_
_entity.id
_entity.type
_entity.pdbx_description
1 polymer ?
#
loop_
_entity_poly.entity_id
_entity_poly.type
_entity_poly.pdbx_seq_one_letter_code
_entity_poly.pdbx_strand_id
1 'polypeptide(L)'
;MNGSERLLIRGLSVPVARFDSMERIDPEDNATVGRIVFPGNPWPAGHAIDEFVWSGRIDENGNLWFDLHLRSAEYGAEAAPESAADGTDWSSPQVWRNYRSCTLSSTYWGEDDGTGFLAATPGSPFHLKSLTPQRLTADPLPLVDIDQLEFLAFNIYLLGHDSVADQEVSFTRRPDGSHHIDWRGRIALTYAGDVEFRHRFEAEIAATLEYIRYPATLSREEAHDHLQAVVDAPELFEAGLVDGQPAWVPKP
;
A
#
# COMPACT_ATOMS: atom_id res chain seq x y z
N MET A 1 -4.73 -85.62 22.73
CA MET A 1 -5.84 -85.88 23.66
C MET A 1 -6.20 -84.57 24.34
N ASN A 2 -7.47 -84.18 24.22
CA ASN A 2 -8.29 -83.27 25.04
C ASN A 2 -7.64 -81.96 25.54
N GLY A 3 -8.18 -80.76 25.33
CA GLY A 3 -9.59 -80.39 25.20
C GLY A 3 -10.00 -79.54 26.41
N SER A 4 -10.55 -78.34 26.12
CA SER A 4 -11.26 -77.40 27.02
C SER A 4 -10.41 -76.67 28.10
N GLU A 5 -10.63 -75.40 28.44
CA GLU A 5 -11.85 -74.59 28.30
C GLU A 5 -11.56 -73.07 28.29
N ARG A 6 -12.44 -72.34 27.59
CA ARG A 6 -12.48 -70.88 27.47
C ARG A 6 -13.06 -70.25 28.75
N LEU A 7 -12.53 -69.10 29.16
CA LEU A 7 -13.35 -68.08 29.82
C LEU A 7 -13.24 -66.75 29.07
N LEU A 8 -14.40 -66.31 28.59
CA LEU A 8 -14.65 -65.03 27.96
C LEU A 8 -14.49 -63.89 28.96
N ILE A 9 -13.71 -62.87 28.62
CA ILE A 9 -13.97 -61.50 29.10
C ILE A 9 -14.21 -60.64 27.86
N ARG A 10 -15.47 -60.28 27.68
CA ARG A 10 -15.93 -59.28 26.71
C ARG A 10 -15.60 -57.89 27.25
N GLY A 11 -15.05 -57.07 26.37
CA GLY A 11 -15.54 -55.71 26.15
C GLY A 11 -15.02 -54.62 27.07
N LEU A 12 -14.11 -53.81 26.52
CA LEU A 12 -14.27 -52.35 26.45
C LEU A 12 -13.36 -51.86 25.33
N SER A 13 -13.95 -51.69 24.14
CA SER A 13 -13.34 -50.98 23.03
C SER A 13 -13.29 -49.51 23.41
N VAL A 14 -12.09 -48.97 23.64
CA VAL A 14 -11.88 -47.53 23.73
C VAL A 14 -11.97 -46.99 22.30
N PRO A 15 -12.90 -46.08 21.98
CA PRO A 15 -12.89 -45.44 20.67
C PRO A 15 -11.65 -44.55 20.56
N VAL A 16 -10.78 -44.85 19.60
CA VAL A 16 -9.76 -43.91 19.13
C VAL A 16 -10.53 -42.78 18.44
N ALA A 17 -10.60 -41.62 19.10
CA ALA A 17 -11.12 -40.42 18.47
C ALA A 17 -10.26 -40.12 17.23
N ARG A 18 -10.88 -40.21 16.06
CA ARG A 18 -10.37 -39.58 14.85
C ARG A 18 -10.33 -38.08 15.12
N PHE A 19 -9.15 -37.49 15.06
CA PHE A 19 -9.01 -36.04 14.86
C PHE A 19 -9.38 -35.76 13.41
N ASP A 20 -10.68 -35.80 13.12
CA ASP A 20 -11.25 -35.19 11.92
C ASP A 20 -11.40 -33.69 12.19
N SER A 21 -10.97 -32.88 11.21
CA SER A 21 -11.30 -31.46 11.09
C SER A 21 -10.60 -30.55 12.10
N MET A 22 -9.33 -30.24 11.83
CA MET A 22 -8.81 -28.93 12.22
C MET A 22 -9.56 -27.94 11.33
N GLU A 23 -10.65 -27.37 11.86
CA GLU A 23 -11.26 -26.16 11.31
C GLU A 23 -10.10 -25.20 11.03
N ARG A 24 -9.91 -24.89 9.74
CA ARG A 24 -9.22 -23.67 9.37
C ARG A 24 -10.04 -22.56 10.02
N ILE A 25 -9.51 -22.04 11.11
CA ILE A 25 -9.84 -20.68 11.52
C ILE A 25 -9.24 -19.84 10.40
N ASP A 26 -10.07 -19.50 9.42
CA ASP A 26 -9.77 -18.38 8.55
C ASP A 26 -9.56 -17.19 9.49
N PRO A 27 -8.36 -16.58 9.54
CA PRO A 27 -8.19 -15.37 10.31
C PRO A 27 -9.18 -14.37 9.72
N GLU A 28 -10.00 -13.81 10.61
CA GLU A 28 -11.01 -12.80 10.34
C GLU A 28 -10.59 -11.91 9.17
N ASP A 29 -11.51 -11.77 8.20
CA ASP A 29 -11.45 -10.77 7.13
C ASP A 29 -10.89 -9.47 7.72
N ASN A 30 -9.67 -9.12 7.31
CA ASN A 30 -8.87 -8.05 7.89
C ASN A 30 -9.61 -6.72 7.68
N ALA A 31 -10.39 -6.28 8.68
CA ALA A 31 -11.33 -5.16 8.59
C ALA A 31 -10.67 -3.79 8.24
N THR A 32 -9.34 -3.76 8.14
CA THR A 32 -8.51 -2.60 7.78
C THR A 32 -8.05 -2.58 6.33
N VAL A 33 -8.09 -3.70 5.60
CA VAL A 33 -7.72 -3.70 4.17
C VAL A 33 -8.71 -2.85 3.39
N GLY A 34 -8.19 -1.96 2.54
CA GLY A 34 -8.98 -0.99 1.81
C GLY A 34 -9.36 0.22 2.66
N ARG A 35 -8.62 0.53 3.73
CA ARG A 35 -8.84 1.73 4.56
C ARG A 35 -7.56 2.53 4.78
N ILE A 36 -7.73 3.84 4.91
CA ILE A 36 -6.71 4.78 5.39
C ILE A 36 -7.15 5.36 6.74
N VAL A 37 -6.28 5.25 7.74
CA VAL A 37 -6.49 5.69 9.11
C VAL A 37 -5.62 6.91 9.40
N PHE A 38 -6.20 7.89 10.09
CA PHE A 38 -5.49 9.08 10.57
C PHE A 38 -5.58 9.14 12.09
N PRO A 39 -4.56 8.63 12.83
CA PRO A 39 -4.62 8.57 14.28
C PRO A 39 -4.97 9.91 14.95
N GLY A 40 -5.92 9.87 15.88
CA GLY A 40 -6.41 11.05 16.59
C GLY A 40 -7.41 11.90 15.81
N ASN A 41 -7.77 11.51 14.58
CA ASN A 41 -8.91 12.11 13.89
C ASN A 41 -10.24 11.59 14.46
N PRO A 42 -11.39 12.09 13.99
CA PRO A 42 -12.67 11.64 14.50
C PRO A 42 -13.05 10.21 14.16
N TRP A 43 -12.50 9.58 13.12
CA TRP A 43 -12.88 8.23 12.69
C TRP A 43 -11.77 7.23 13.03
N PRO A 44 -11.80 6.56 14.20
CA PRO A 44 -10.72 5.68 14.63
C PRO A 44 -10.54 4.45 13.71
N ALA A 45 -11.59 4.03 13.02
CA ALA A 45 -11.52 2.97 12.00
C ALA A 45 -10.99 3.46 10.64
N GLY A 46 -10.63 4.74 10.53
CA GLY A 46 -10.23 5.37 9.28
C GLY A 46 -11.38 5.54 8.30
N HIS A 47 -11.04 5.70 7.03
CA HIS A 47 -11.94 5.90 5.90
C HIS A 47 -11.68 4.82 4.86
N ALA A 48 -12.73 4.35 4.18
CA ALA A 48 -12.57 3.47 3.03
C ALA A 48 -11.70 4.14 1.95
N ILE A 49 -10.99 3.32 1.17
CA ILE A 49 -10.25 3.75 0.00
C ILE A 49 -11.14 3.50 -1.22
N ASP A 50 -11.52 4.56 -1.92
CA ASP A 50 -12.36 4.50 -3.12
C ASP A 50 -11.51 4.17 -4.36
N GLU A 51 -10.26 4.60 -4.35
CA GLU A 51 -9.36 4.52 -5.49
C GLU A 51 -7.93 4.31 -5.00
N PHE A 52 -7.27 3.32 -5.59
CA PHE A 52 -5.84 3.09 -5.40
C PHE A 52 -5.21 2.64 -6.71
N VAL A 53 -4.11 3.31 -7.09
CA VAL A 53 -3.30 2.92 -8.24
C VAL A 53 -1.86 2.75 -7.75
N TRP A 54 -1.28 1.60 -8.09
CA TRP A 54 0.15 1.37 -8.00
C TRP A 54 0.70 1.19 -9.42
N SER A 55 1.54 2.14 -9.83
CA SER A 55 2.23 2.10 -11.10
C SER A 55 3.72 2.29 -10.90
N GLY A 56 4.50 2.15 -11.98
CA GLY A 56 5.91 2.44 -11.95
C GLY A 56 6.37 3.18 -13.20
N ARG A 57 7.60 3.66 -13.14
CA ARG A 57 8.29 4.30 -14.24
C ARG A 57 9.79 4.01 -14.15
N ILE A 58 10.38 3.69 -15.28
CA ILE A 58 11.83 3.62 -15.45
C ILE A 58 12.30 5.00 -15.89
N ASP A 59 13.34 5.55 -15.25
CA ASP A 59 13.94 6.82 -15.67
C ASP A 59 15.04 6.60 -16.74
N GLU A 60 15.59 7.69 -17.28
CA GLU A 60 16.68 7.68 -18.27
C GLU A 60 17.97 6.99 -17.75
N ASN A 61 18.13 6.86 -16.44
CA ASN A 61 19.27 6.14 -15.82
C ASN A 61 18.96 4.65 -15.62
N GLY A 62 17.76 4.19 -15.98
CA GLY A 62 17.31 2.82 -15.79
C GLY A 62 16.84 2.52 -14.37
N ASN A 63 16.62 3.51 -13.51
CA ASN A 63 16.07 3.27 -12.17
C ASN A 63 14.56 3.08 -12.23
N LEU A 64 14.04 2.14 -11.45
CA LEU A 64 12.61 1.94 -11.27
C LEU A 64 12.11 2.76 -10.09
N TRP A 65 11.08 3.55 -10.36
CA TRP A 65 10.33 4.28 -9.36
C TRP A 65 8.90 3.76 -9.31
N PHE A 66 8.32 3.72 -8.11
CA PHE A 66 6.91 3.41 -7.90
C PHE A 66 6.12 4.67 -7.56
N ASP A 67 5.03 4.82 -8.27
CA ASP A 67 4.04 5.86 -8.09
C ASP A 67 2.80 5.24 -7.45
N LEU A 68 2.33 5.90 -6.39
CA LEU A 68 1.09 5.53 -5.72
C LEU A 68 0.11 6.70 -5.83
N HIS A 69 -1.15 6.36 -6.06
CA HIS A 69 -2.28 7.26 -5.94
C HIS A 69 -3.30 6.61 -5.01
N LEU A 70 -3.77 7.36 -4.02
CA LEU A 70 -4.81 6.95 -3.11
C LEU A 70 -5.84 8.08 -2.98
N ARG A 71 -7.11 7.73 -3.11
CA ARG A 71 -8.24 8.60 -2.73
C ARG A 71 -9.14 7.89 -1.74
N SER A 72 -9.40 8.52 -0.60
CA SER A 72 -10.37 7.99 0.36
C SER A 72 -11.79 8.25 -0.12
N ALA A 73 -12.74 7.48 0.42
CA ALA A 73 -14.14 7.85 0.45
C ALA A 73 -14.33 9.21 1.12
N GLU A 74 -15.49 9.83 0.88
CA GLU A 74 -15.87 11.04 1.58
C GLU A 74 -15.91 10.80 3.10
N TYR A 75 -15.32 11.68 3.89
CA TYR A 75 -15.30 11.59 5.35
C TYR A 75 -16.71 11.62 5.96
N GLY A 76 -17.71 12.11 5.21
CA GLY A 76 -19.13 12.10 5.60
C GLY A 76 -19.88 10.81 5.26
N ALA A 77 -19.26 9.83 4.59
CA ALA A 77 -19.92 8.59 4.17
C ALA A 77 -20.30 7.69 5.36
N GLU A 78 -19.53 7.76 6.44
CA GLU A 78 -19.76 7.00 7.67
C GLU A 78 -20.21 7.91 8.82
N ALA A 79 -20.97 7.34 9.77
CA ALA A 79 -21.45 8.09 10.93
C ALA A 79 -20.26 8.62 11.73
N ALA A 80 -20.20 9.95 11.91
CA ALA A 80 -19.19 10.53 12.80
C ALA A 80 -19.52 10.19 14.25
N PRO A 81 -18.50 10.01 15.10
CA PRO A 81 -18.73 10.02 16.54
C PRO A 81 -19.26 11.39 16.98
N GLU A 82 -19.89 11.41 18.15
CA GLU A 82 -20.32 12.66 18.78
C GLU A 82 -19.12 13.60 18.94
N SER A 83 -19.26 14.84 18.48
CA SER A 83 -18.18 15.82 18.53
C SER A 83 -17.89 16.19 19.98
N ALA A 84 -16.63 16.06 20.42
CA ALA A 84 -16.19 16.75 21.62
C ALA A 84 -16.21 18.27 21.37
N ALA A 85 -16.83 19.04 22.25
CA ALA A 85 -17.04 20.47 22.07
C ALA A 85 -15.74 21.32 22.02
N ASP A 86 -14.61 20.75 22.47
CA ASP A 86 -13.35 21.47 22.71
C ASP A 86 -12.15 20.93 21.89
N GLY A 87 -12.41 20.32 20.73
CA GLY A 87 -11.37 19.71 19.89
C GLY A 87 -10.58 20.70 19.01
N THR A 88 -9.33 20.35 18.66
CA THR A 88 -8.58 21.01 17.57
C THR A 88 -9.20 20.72 16.21
N ASP A 89 -8.79 21.45 15.17
CA ASP A 89 -9.20 21.20 13.78
C ASP A 89 -9.03 19.73 13.36
N TRP A 90 -7.91 19.10 13.77
CA TRP A 90 -7.65 17.67 13.54
C TRP A 90 -8.70 16.73 14.14
N SER A 91 -9.28 17.09 15.28
CA SER A 91 -10.28 16.28 15.98
C SER A 91 -11.73 16.68 15.70
N SER A 92 -11.97 17.65 14.81
CA SER A 92 -13.31 18.18 14.50
C SER A 92 -13.94 17.49 13.28
N PRO A 93 -15.00 16.66 13.43
CA PRO A 93 -15.67 16.02 12.28
C PRO A 93 -16.15 17.03 11.23
N GLN A 94 -16.56 18.21 11.67
CA GLN A 94 -17.05 19.25 10.76
C GLN A 94 -15.94 19.81 9.87
N VAL A 95 -14.73 19.99 10.42
CA VAL A 95 -13.57 20.46 9.64
C VAL A 95 -13.24 19.46 8.55
N TRP A 96 -13.09 18.18 8.89
CA TRP A 96 -12.82 17.12 7.92
C TRP A 96 -13.86 17.11 6.80
N ARG A 97 -15.16 17.07 7.14
CA ARG A 97 -16.25 17.06 6.13
C ARG A 97 -16.20 18.24 5.16
N ASN A 98 -15.71 19.40 5.57
CA ASN A 98 -15.58 20.55 4.66
C ASN A 98 -14.56 20.28 3.54
N TYR A 99 -13.54 19.46 3.80
CA TYR A 99 -12.51 19.06 2.83
C TYR A 99 -12.85 17.77 2.07
N ARG A 100 -13.98 17.13 2.41
CA ARG A 100 -14.59 15.98 1.72
C ARG A 100 -13.81 14.68 1.79
N SER A 101 -12.62 14.58 1.23
CA SER A 101 -11.87 13.32 1.11
C SER A 101 -10.36 13.56 1.10
N CYS A 102 -9.58 12.52 1.40
CA CYS A 102 -8.14 12.55 1.25
C CYS A 102 -7.75 12.18 -0.19
N THR A 103 -6.82 12.92 -0.79
CA THR A 103 -6.03 12.49 -1.95
C THR A 103 -4.57 12.49 -1.54
N LEU A 104 -3.86 11.38 -1.76
CA LEU A 104 -2.44 11.23 -1.47
C LEU A 104 -1.79 10.61 -2.71
N SER A 105 -0.89 11.34 -3.37
CA SER A 105 -0.43 10.94 -4.71
C SER A 105 0.90 11.55 -5.13
N SER A 106 1.69 10.78 -5.89
CA SER A 106 2.85 11.30 -6.63
C SER A 106 2.52 11.79 -8.04
N THR A 107 1.30 11.54 -8.55
CA THR A 107 0.95 11.76 -9.97
C THR A 107 -0.29 12.62 -10.21
N TYR A 108 -1.10 12.88 -9.18
CA TYR A 108 -2.42 13.52 -9.36
C TYR A 108 -2.37 14.99 -9.77
N TRP A 109 -1.42 15.76 -9.22
CA TRP A 109 -1.33 17.21 -9.48
C TRP A 109 -0.41 17.57 -10.67
N GLY A 110 0.32 16.59 -11.20
CA GLY A 110 1.23 16.72 -12.33
C GLY A 110 2.39 15.72 -12.21
N GLU A 111 3.03 15.37 -13.33
CA GLU A 111 4.18 14.44 -13.33
C GLU A 111 5.45 15.05 -12.71
N ASP A 112 5.50 16.38 -12.55
CA ASP A 112 6.64 17.11 -11.98
C ASP A 112 6.49 17.41 -10.48
N ASP A 113 5.33 17.13 -9.87
CA ASP A 113 5.02 17.58 -8.51
C ASP A 113 5.40 16.54 -7.44
N GLY A 114 5.54 15.26 -7.78
CA GLY A 114 5.90 14.19 -6.84
C GLY A 114 6.86 13.17 -7.44
N THR A 115 7.89 12.78 -6.68
CA THR A 115 8.90 11.82 -7.16
C THR A 115 8.58 10.36 -6.87
N GLY A 116 7.59 10.03 -6.03
CA GLY A 116 7.29 8.64 -5.67
C GLY A 116 8.43 7.92 -4.94
N PHE A 117 8.39 6.59 -4.89
CA PHE A 117 9.42 5.78 -4.22
C PHE A 117 10.48 5.28 -5.21
N LEU A 118 11.77 5.47 -4.91
CA LEU A 118 12.83 4.76 -5.61
C LEU A 118 12.77 3.26 -5.23
N ALA A 119 12.29 2.43 -6.14
CA ALA A 119 12.00 1.03 -5.89
C ALA A 119 13.16 0.10 -6.20
N ALA A 120 13.92 0.41 -7.26
CA ALA A 120 15.10 -0.36 -7.63
C ALA A 120 16.06 0.46 -8.49
N THR A 121 17.34 0.08 -8.41
CA THR A 121 18.40 0.57 -9.29
C THR A 121 19.03 -0.63 -9.99
N PRO A 122 19.66 -0.48 -11.17
CA PRO A 122 20.40 -1.56 -11.80
C PRO A 122 21.38 -2.23 -10.82
N GLY A 123 21.29 -3.55 -10.68
CA GLY A 123 22.09 -4.34 -9.73
C GLY A 123 21.48 -4.50 -8.33
N SER A 124 20.38 -3.82 -8.03
CA SER A 124 19.58 -3.98 -6.81
C SER A 124 18.08 -4.02 -7.18
N PRO A 125 17.60 -5.13 -7.78
CA PRO A 125 16.26 -5.23 -8.32
C PRO A 125 15.18 -5.32 -7.23
N PHE A 126 13.97 -4.91 -7.57
CA PHE A 126 12.77 -5.17 -6.79
C PHE A 126 12.23 -6.56 -7.11
N HIS A 127 11.99 -7.36 -6.09
CA HIS A 127 11.58 -8.76 -6.25
C HIS A 127 10.05 -8.92 -6.23
N LEU A 128 9.38 -8.74 -7.37
CA LEU A 128 7.92 -8.82 -7.49
C LEU A 128 7.33 -10.15 -7.02
N LYS A 129 8.11 -11.24 -7.08
CA LYS A 129 7.69 -12.58 -6.64
C LYS A 129 8.08 -12.91 -5.19
N SER A 130 8.80 -12.02 -4.51
CA SER A 130 9.22 -12.25 -3.12
C SER A 130 8.03 -12.30 -2.18
N LEU A 131 7.96 -13.37 -1.38
CA LEU A 131 7.04 -13.48 -0.23
C LEU A 131 7.56 -12.72 0.99
N THR A 132 8.84 -12.31 0.99
CA THR A 132 9.39 -11.46 2.05
C THR A 132 9.00 -10.01 1.77
N PRO A 133 8.47 -9.28 2.76
CA PRO A 133 8.11 -7.87 2.60
C PRO A 133 9.30 -7.03 2.13
N GLN A 134 9.09 -6.19 1.12
CA GLN A 134 10.09 -5.24 0.62
C GLN A 134 9.68 -3.82 0.96
N ARG A 135 10.56 -3.13 1.68
CA ARG A 135 10.31 -1.80 2.24
C ARG A 135 11.00 -0.73 1.42
N LEU A 136 10.25 0.31 1.07
CA LEU A 136 10.75 1.54 0.47
C LEU A 136 10.44 2.71 1.40
N THR A 137 11.25 3.75 1.34
CA THR A 137 11.10 4.95 2.15
C THR A 137 11.29 6.21 1.31
N ALA A 138 10.62 7.30 1.68
CA ALA A 138 10.77 8.60 1.05
C ALA A 138 10.74 9.74 2.09
N ASP A 139 11.44 10.83 1.77
CA ASP A 139 11.44 12.08 2.54
C ASP A 139 11.73 11.91 4.05
N PRO A 140 12.86 11.31 4.45
CA PRO A 140 13.15 11.10 5.86
C PRO A 140 13.22 12.44 6.62
N LEU A 141 12.68 12.45 7.85
CA LEU A 141 12.74 13.63 8.72
C LEU A 141 13.94 13.60 9.67
N PRO A 142 14.45 14.77 10.11
CA PRO A 142 14.00 16.12 9.73
C PRO A 142 14.38 16.46 8.29
N LEU A 143 13.55 17.28 7.63
CA LEU A 143 13.92 17.87 6.35
C LEU A 143 15.17 18.74 6.54
N VAL A 144 16.03 18.76 5.53
CA VAL A 144 17.28 19.53 5.52
C VAL A 144 16.99 21.02 5.30
N ASP A 145 16.02 21.35 4.47
CA ASP A 145 15.56 22.71 4.17
C ASP A 145 14.04 22.76 4.06
N ILE A 146 13.42 23.88 4.41
CA ILE A 146 11.98 24.10 4.27
C ILE A 146 11.55 24.14 2.81
N ASP A 147 12.44 24.58 1.91
CA ASP A 147 12.20 24.60 0.46
C ASP A 147 12.01 23.17 -0.09
N GLN A 148 12.42 22.12 0.65
CA GLN A 148 12.16 20.72 0.28
C GLN A 148 10.68 20.35 0.32
N LEU A 149 9.83 21.15 0.98
CA LEU A 149 8.38 20.92 0.99
C LEU A 149 7.77 20.97 -0.42
N GLU A 150 8.42 21.67 -1.36
CA GLU A 150 7.97 21.75 -2.77
C GLU A 150 8.38 20.53 -3.60
N PHE A 151 9.24 19.64 -3.07
CA PHE A 151 9.85 18.53 -3.80
C PHE A 151 9.64 17.17 -3.13
N LEU A 152 8.62 17.05 -2.28
CA LEU A 152 8.30 15.81 -1.58
C LEU A 152 7.92 14.72 -2.58
N ALA A 153 8.18 13.46 -2.22
CA ALA A 153 7.85 12.32 -3.07
C ALA A 153 6.35 12.19 -3.34
N PHE A 154 5.52 12.65 -2.40
CA PHE A 154 4.07 12.63 -2.52
C PHE A 154 3.49 13.95 -2.05
N ASN A 155 2.40 14.35 -2.70
CA ASN A 155 1.56 15.46 -2.29
C ASN A 155 0.31 14.93 -1.61
N ILE A 156 -0.28 15.72 -0.72
CA ILE A 156 -1.51 15.35 -0.01
C ILE A 156 -2.51 16.51 -0.02
N TYR A 157 -3.76 16.17 -0.29
CA TYR A 157 -4.91 16.99 0.03
C TYR A 157 -5.70 16.29 1.12
N LEU A 158 -5.71 16.84 2.34
CA LEU A 158 -6.34 16.22 3.50
C LEU A 158 -7.31 17.18 4.19
N LEU A 159 -6.78 18.25 4.79
CA LEU A 159 -7.52 19.38 5.36
C LEU A 159 -7.14 20.67 4.63
N GLY A 160 -6.88 20.53 3.33
CA GLY A 160 -6.22 21.53 2.49
C GLY A 160 -5.04 20.90 1.75
N HIS A 161 -4.25 21.72 1.05
CA HIS A 161 -2.97 21.30 0.48
C HIS A 161 -1.92 21.24 1.60
N ASP A 162 -1.83 20.07 2.21
CA ASP A 162 -0.94 19.78 3.33
C ASP A 162 0.35 19.10 2.84
N SER A 163 1.27 18.79 3.74
CA SER A 163 2.55 18.16 3.40
C SER A 163 2.69 16.79 4.06
N VAL A 164 3.34 15.86 3.35
CA VAL A 164 3.54 14.48 3.79
C VAL A 164 5.01 14.05 3.62
N ALA A 165 5.59 13.46 4.66
CA ALA A 165 7.00 13.04 4.69
C ALA A 165 7.20 11.85 5.64
N ASP A 166 8.44 11.41 5.86
CA ASP A 166 8.82 10.24 6.66
C ASP A 166 8.01 9.00 6.23
N GLN A 167 7.90 8.83 4.92
CA GLN A 167 7.02 7.83 4.33
C GLN A 167 7.74 6.49 4.26
N GLU A 168 6.98 5.44 4.52
CA GLU A 168 7.42 4.06 4.39
C GLU A 168 6.30 3.23 3.80
N VAL A 169 6.62 2.48 2.75
CA VAL A 169 5.71 1.51 2.15
C VAL A 169 6.35 0.13 2.13
N SER A 170 5.56 -0.89 2.43
CA SER A 170 5.99 -2.30 2.40
C SER A 170 5.10 -3.10 1.47
N PHE A 171 5.71 -3.83 0.54
CA PHE A 171 5.02 -4.69 -0.42
C PHE A 171 5.28 -6.15 -0.09
N THR A 172 4.21 -6.93 0.09
CA THR A 172 4.27 -8.36 0.37
C THR A 172 3.44 -9.11 -0.66
N ARG A 173 4.07 -9.99 -1.45
CA ARG A 173 3.36 -10.77 -2.46
C ARG A 173 2.32 -11.71 -1.82
N ARG A 174 1.11 -11.72 -2.38
CA ARG A 174 0.00 -12.59 -2.00
C ARG A 174 -0.09 -13.80 -2.94
N PRO A 175 -0.72 -14.92 -2.51
CA PRO A 175 -0.86 -16.12 -3.33
C PRO A 175 -1.65 -15.93 -4.64
N ASP A 176 -2.58 -14.97 -4.65
CA ASP A 176 -3.43 -14.64 -5.82
C ASP A 176 -2.69 -13.82 -6.89
N GLY A 177 -1.45 -13.41 -6.62
CA GLY A 177 -0.64 -12.62 -7.54
C GLY A 177 -0.59 -11.13 -7.24
N SER A 178 -1.50 -10.62 -6.40
CA SER A 178 -1.48 -9.24 -5.89
C SER A 178 -0.46 -9.06 -4.77
N HIS A 179 -0.34 -7.84 -4.26
CA HIS A 179 0.49 -7.48 -3.13
C HIS A 179 -0.37 -6.89 -2.01
N HIS A 180 -0.07 -7.32 -0.79
CA HIS A 180 -0.46 -6.58 0.40
C HIS A 180 0.51 -5.41 0.56
N ILE A 181 -0.03 -4.20 0.67
CA ILE A 181 0.71 -2.95 0.73
C ILE A 181 0.36 -2.26 2.05
N ASP A 182 1.37 -2.09 2.90
CA ASP A 182 1.27 -1.29 4.12
C ASP A 182 1.98 0.03 3.88
N TRP A 183 1.24 1.15 3.87
CA TRP A 183 1.79 2.48 3.63
C TRP A 183 1.52 3.40 4.81
N ARG A 184 2.56 4.05 5.31
CA ARG A 184 2.48 4.98 6.44
C ARG A 184 3.38 6.17 6.23
N GLY A 185 3.08 7.25 6.92
CA GLY A 185 3.91 8.45 6.93
C GLY A 185 3.43 9.47 7.93
N ARG A 186 4.04 10.66 7.87
CA ARG A 186 3.70 11.79 8.73
C ARG A 186 3.17 12.96 7.93
N ILE A 187 2.30 13.72 8.56
CA ILE A 187 1.59 14.85 7.96
C ILE A 187 1.87 16.10 8.78
N ALA A 188 2.15 17.19 8.09
CA ALA A 188 2.14 18.55 8.61
C ALA A 188 0.96 19.31 8.00
N LEU A 189 0.19 20.04 8.81
CA LEU A 189 -0.96 20.82 8.36
C LEU A 189 -0.50 22.17 7.78
N THR A 190 0.32 22.10 6.72
CA THR A 190 0.98 23.28 6.11
C THR A 190 -0.03 24.24 5.50
N TYR A 191 -1.21 23.77 5.08
CA TYR A 191 -2.30 24.64 4.66
C TYR A 191 -2.76 25.60 5.77
N ALA A 192 -2.73 25.14 7.02
CA ALA A 192 -3.03 25.93 8.21
C ALA A 192 -1.79 26.65 8.80
N GLY A 193 -0.64 26.55 8.12
CA GLY A 193 0.63 27.14 8.55
C GLY A 193 1.42 26.33 9.57
N ASP A 194 1.03 25.08 9.88
CA ASP A 194 1.83 24.18 10.73
C ASP A 194 2.81 23.37 9.87
N VAL A 195 4.10 23.63 10.04
CA VAL A 195 5.18 22.95 9.31
C VAL A 195 5.75 21.76 10.10
N GLU A 196 5.24 21.48 11.30
CA GLU A 196 5.65 20.32 12.09
C GLU A 196 4.84 19.07 11.69
N PHE A 197 5.56 18.00 11.32
CA PHE A 197 5.00 16.70 10.96
C PHE A 197 4.49 15.90 12.18
N ARG A 198 3.46 16.42 12.84
CA ARG A 198 2.88 15.89 14.08
C ARG A 198 1.84 14.80 13.86
N HIS A 199 1.17 14.82 12.70
CA HIS A 199 0.10 13.89 12.37
C HIS A 199 0.64 12.68 11.61
N ARG A 200 -0.18 11.63 11.48
CA ARG A 200 0.18 10.38 10.81
C ARG A 200 -0.95 9.88 9.94
N PHE A 201 -0.60 9.07 8.96
CA PHE A 201 -1.54 8.19 8.27
C PHE A 201 -0.98 6.77 8.22
N GLU A 202 -1.90 5.82 8.13
CA GLU A 202 -1.64 4.39 7.94
C GLU A 202 -2.68 3.86 6.97
N ALA A 203 -2.26 3.14 5.92
CA ALA A 203 -3.14 2.56 4.94
C ALA A 203 -2.74 1.12 4.65
N GLU A 204 -3.74 0.23 4.58
CA GLU A 204 -3.56 -1.16 4.19
C GLU A 204 -4.32 -1.43 2.89
N ILE A 205 -3.63 -1.91 1.86
CA ILE A 205 -4.19 -2.08 0.52
C ILE A 205 -3.84 -3.47 -0.03
N ALA A 206 -4.73 -4.04 -0.84
CA ALA A 206 -4.41 -5.16 -1.73
C ALA A 206 -4.46 -4.67 -3.17
N ALA A 207 -3.34 -4.71 -3.89
CA ALA A 207 -3.26 -4.19 -5.26
C ALA A 207 -2.23 -4.94 -6.11
N THR A 208 -2.33 -4.82 -7.42
CA THR A 208 -1.33 -5.28 -8.39
C THR A 208 -0.64 -4.06 -9.01
N LEU A 209 0.63 -4.21 -9.38
CA LEU A 209 1.33 -3.21 -10.18
C LEU A 209 0.68 -3.13 -11.57
N GLU A 210 0.10 -1.99 -11.91
CA GLU A 210 -0.72 -1.84 -13.14
C GLU A 210 0.11 -1.71 -14.41
N TYR A 211 1.24 -1.02 -14.35
CA TYR A 211 2.16 -0.83 -15.47
C TYR A 211 3.48 -0.23 -15.00
N ILE A 212 4.50 -0.30 -15.86
CA ILE A 212 5.78 0.41 -15.70
C ILE A 212 6.06 1.22 -16.96
N ARG A 213 5.92 2.54 -16.92
CA ARG A 213 6.29 3.42 -18.06
C ARG A 213 7.80 3.44 -18.27
N TYR A 214 8.24 3.77 -19.49
CA TYR A 214 9.65 4.00 -19.79
C TYR A 214 9.82 5.12 -20.81
N PRO A 215 11.00 5.75 -20.92
CA PRO A 215 11.22 6.87 -21.83
C PRO A 215 10.99 6.47 -23.28
N ALA A 216 10.24 7.29 -24.03
CA ALA A 216 9.97 7.06 -25.45
C ALA A 216 11.21 7.19 -26.35
N THR A 217 12.31 7.71 -25.81
CA THR A 217 13.64 7.79 -26.41
C THR A 217 14.31 6.41 -26.52
N LEU A 218 13.94 5.45 -25.68
CA LEU A 218 14.50 4.10 -25.69
C LEU A 218 13.88 3.23 -26.78
N SER A 219 14.72 2.42 -27.43
CA SER A 219 14.22 1.29 -28.19
C SER A 219 13.60 0.25 -27.27
N ARG A 220 12.75 -0.62 -27.84
CA ARG A 220 12.11 -1.70 -27.08
C ARG A 220 13.13 -2.66 -26.44
N GLU A 221 14.26 -2.89 -27.10
CA GLU A 221 15.33 -3.76 -26.60
C GLU A 221 16.02 -3.12 -25.40
N GLU A 222 16.44 -1.84 -25.51
CA GLU A 222 17.03 -1.09 -24.39
C GLU A 222 16.07 -0.97 -23.20
N ALA A 223 14.80 -0.67 -23.45
CA ALA A 223 13.79 -0.63 -22.40
C ALA A 223 13.61 -1.99 -21.71
N HIS A 224 13.78 -3.09 -22.45
CA HIS A 224 13.68 -4.43 -21.90
C HIS A 224 14.90 -4.76 -21.03
N ASP A 225 16.10 -4.41 -21.49
CA ASP A 225 17.33 -4.54 -20.70
C ASP A 225 17.24 -3.77 -19.39
N HIS A 226 16.69 -2.55 -19.40
CA HIS A 226 16.42 -1.79 -18.18
C HIS A 226 15.43 -2.51 -17.27
N LEU A 227 14.31 -3.02 -17.80
CA LEU A 227 13.34 -3.77 -17.01
C LEU A 227 13.99 -5.00 -16.34
N GLN A 228 14.77 -5.78 -17.10
CA GLN A 228 15.47 -6.96 -16.57
C GLN A 228 16.47 -6.61 -15.47
N ALA A 229 17.04 -5.40 -15.49
CA ALA A 229 17.99 -4.94 -14.49
C ALA A 229 17.34 -4.55 -13.15
N VAL A 230 16.04 -4.26 -13.13
CA VAL A 230 15.34 -3.68 -11.96
C VAL A 230 14.18 -4.51 -11.42
N VAL A 231 13.73 -5.56 -12.12
CA VAL A 231 12.75 -6.52 -11.58
C VAL A 231 13.21 -7.97 -11.75
N ASP A 232 12.79 -8.85 -10.82
CA ASP A 232 13.11 -10.28 -10.83
C ASP A 232 12.25 -11.13 -11.79
N ALA A 233 11.21 -10.53 -12.36
CA ALA A 233 10.21 -11.22 -13.17
C ALA A 233 9.76 -10.39 -14.39
N PRO A 234 10.69 -9.94 -15.25
CA PRO A 234 10.38 -9.12 -16.43
C PRO A 234 9.42 -9.82 -17.40
N GLU A 235 9.39 -11.16 -17.42
CA GLU A 235 8.52 -11.96 -18.26
C GLU A 235 7.03 -11.87 -17.90
N LEU A 236 6.69 -11.31 -16.73
CA LEU A 236 5.30 -11.02 -16.34
C LEU A 236 4.72 -9.84 -17.12
N PHE A 237 5.55 -9.09 -17.86
CA PHE A 237 5.13 -7.92 -18.60
C PHE A 237 5.24 -8.12 -20.10
N GLU A 238 4.46 -7.35 -20.84
CA GLU A 238 4.58 -7.15 -22.27
C GLU A 238 4.59 -5.66 -22.63
N ALA A 239 5.06 -5.33 -23.82
CA ALA A 239 5.09 -3.93 -24.27
C ALA A 239 3.68 -3.47 -24.64
N GLY A 240 3.29 -2.30 -24.16
CA GLY A 240 2.01 -1.66 -24.41
C GLY A 240 2.12 -0.14 -24.40
N LEU A 241 0.96 0.51 -24.35
CA LEU A 241 0.84 1.96 -24.23
C LEU A 241 -0.12 2.29 -23.07
N VAL A 242 0.24 3.30 -22.27
CA VAL A 242 -0.61 3.91 -21.25
C VAL A 242 -0.64 5.40 -21.51
N ASP A 243 -1.82 5.96 -21.76
CA ASP A 243 -2.00 7.38 -22.14
C ASP A 243 -1.13 7.82 -23.32
N GLY A 244 -0.92 6.91 -24.27
CA GLY A 244 -0.08 7.13 -25.45
C GLY A 244 1.43 7.07 -25.19
N GLN A 245 1.86 6.84 -23.95
CA GLN A 245 3.27 6.63 -23.58
C GLN A 245 3.63 5.14 -23.55
N PRO A 246 4.86 4.79 -23.93
CA PRO A 246 5.30 3.40 -23.89
C PRO A 246 5.43 2.88 -22.46
N ALA A 247 4.96 1.66 -22.25
CA ALA A 247 4.94 1.03 -20.95
C ALA A 247 5.07 -0.49 -21.04
N TRP A 248 5.54 -1.10 -19.96
CA TRP A 248 5.42 -2.51 -19.67
C TRP A 248 4.10 -2.74 -18.93
N VAL A 249 3.19 -3.49 -19.53
CA VAL A 249 1.89 -3.83 -18.95
C VAL A 249 1.88 -5.30 -18.50
N PRO A 250 1.25 -5.64 -17.35
CA PRO A 250 1.11 -7.02 -16.92
C PRO A 250 0.40 -7.88 -17.96
N LYS A 251 0.88 -9.10 -18.15
CA LYS A 251 0.20 -10.09 -18.97
C LYS A 251 -1.07 -10.61 -18.25
N PRO A 252 -2.14 -10.90 -18.99
CA PRO A 252 -3.36 -11.51 -18.45
C PRO A 252 -3.15 -12.95 -17.97
#